data_AF-A0A8J8BCY7-F1
#
_entry.id   AF-A0A8J8BCY7-F1
#
_cell.length_a   1.000
_cell.length_b   1.000
_cell.length_c   1.000
_cell.angle_alpha   90.00
_cell.angle_beta   90.00
_cell.angle_gamma   90.00
#
_symmetry.space_group_name_H-M   'P 1'
#
loop_
_entity.id
_entity.type
_entity.pdbx_description
1 polymer ?
#
loop_
_entity_poly.entity_id
_entity_poly.type
_entity_poly.pdbx_seq_one_letter_code
_entity_poly.pdbx_strand_id
1 'polypeptide(L)'
;MLAWLAGGAGGRTETRPIVIEAWREKTPSATVSFLRQLVATAKEAGLPPLRRPRALIVAAAEDLPADLPDQLARDEIAVHWWWGAVGRLDTATVVAVNRPPTTGMVGRQQLLEAVVQATVTELSGPFLEVAAELAGWDGNPETLLEALRRAVSKTAEGDAVLPDRGDCPAGGNRPAQLALLAWSGGLIDSWDGRVRWHPAYDLADPRTISTRVWLAQHHALLPRLDEVREDFTDVVRRRARIPLARLDEKYGPRSFGAPTDPATGSGTGRTLTAMELGSMWGANLNGHIALNEVERRRLRVLWQSRNRLAHRIPLDAAQLHQLITELNA
;
A
#
# COMPACT_ATOMS: atom_id res chain seq x y z
N MET A 1 -44.46 -19.20 -1.79
CA MET A 1 -43.13 -18.83 -1.25
C MET A 1 -42.74 -17.38 -1.58
N LEU A 2 -43.00 -16.87 -2.80
CA LEU A 2 -42.75 -15.47 -3.17
C LEU A 2 -43.69 -14.43 -2.52
N ALA A 3 -44.95 -14.78 -2.23
CA ALA A 3 -45.90 -13.86 -1.61
C ALA A 3 -45.56 -13.49 -0.15
N TRP A 4 -44.69 -14.26 0.51
CA TRP A 4 -44.29 -14.02 1.90
C TRP A 4 -43.09 -13.05 2.02
N LEU A 5 -42.38 -12.81 0.91
CA LEU A 5 -41.25 -11.87 0.85
C LEU A 5 -41.68 -10.41 0.62
N ALA A 6 -42.99 -10.15 0.49
CA ALA A 6 -43.58 -8.83 0.27
C ALA A 6 -44.32 -8.26 1.50
N GLY A 7 -44.10 -8.82 2.69
CA GLY A 7 -44.88 -8.48 3.88
C GLY A 7 -44.64 -7.06 4.41
N GLY A 8 -45.68 -6.22 4.35
CA GLY A 8 -45.75 -4.94 5.06
C GLY A 8 -47.02 -4.17 4.72
N ALA A 9 -48.11 -4.41 5.47
CA ALA A 9 -49.29 -3.56 5.45
C ALA A 9 -48.93 -2.20 6.08
N GLY A 10 -48.66 -1.21 5.22
CA GLY A 10 -48.47 0.18 5.62
C GLY A 10 -47.11 0.76 5.20
N GLY A 11 -47.12 1.52 4.10
CA GLY A 11 -46.14 2.59 3.82
C GLY A 11 -44.69 2.16 3.52
N ARG A 12 -44.31 2.22 2.23
CA ARG A 12 -42.98 1.93 1.64
C ARG A 12 -42.51 0.48 1.79
N THR A 13 -42.95 -0.36 0.87
CA THR A 13 -42.39 -1.70 0.63
C THR A 13 -41.00 -1.59 0.00
N GLU A 14 -39.97 -1.40 0.82
CA GLU A 14 -38.58 -1.66 0.41
C GLU A 14 -38.36 -3.17 0.35
N THR A 15 -38.04 -3.70 -0.83
CA THR A 15 -37.65 -5.10 -0.98
C THR A 15 -36.28 -5.31 -0.34
N ARG A 16 -36.25 -5.99 0.82
CA ARG A 16 -34.98 -6.40 1.45
C ARG A 16 -34.28 -7.43 0.57
N PRO A 17 -32.95 -7.33 0.37
CA PRO A 17 -32.23 -8.32 -0.40
C PRO A 17 -32.18 -9.66 0.34
N ILE A 18 -32.39 -10.75 -0.39
CA ILE A 18 -32.17 -12.11 0.10
C ILE A 18 -30.70 -12.44 -0.13
N VAL A 19 -29.97 -12.82 0.92
CA VAL A 19 -28.57 -13.24 0.82
C VAL A 19 -28.52 -14.75 0.63
N ILE A 20 -27.77 -15.20 -0.37
CA ILE A 20 -27.57 -16.60 -0.72
C ILE A 20 -26.08 -16.89 -0.70
N GLU A 21 -25.67 -17.82 0.15
CA GLU A 21 -24.31 -18.34 0.25
C GLU A 21 -24.18 -19.56 -0.67
N ALA A 22 -23.63 -19.39 -1.86
CA ALA A 22 -23.63 -20.41 -2.91
C ALA A 22 -22.83 -21.66 -2.51
N TRP A 23 -21.75 -21.52 -1.73
CA TRP A 23 -20.95 -22.65 -1.22
C TRP A 23 -21.72 -23.60 -0.28
N ARG A 24 -22.90 -23.19 0.22
CA ARG A 24 -23.78 -24.08 1.00
C ARG A 24 -24.75 -24.87 0.12
N GLU A 25 -24.91 -24.49 -1.13
CA GLU A 25 -25.81 -25.16 -2.07
C GLU A 25 -25.12 -26.39 -2.66
N LYS A 26 -25.77 -27.56 -2.55
CA LYS A 26 -25.19 -28.82 -3.01
C LYS A 26 -25.14 -28.92 -4.54
N THR A 27 -25.92 -28.09 -5.22
CA THR A 27 -26.08 -28.11 -6.68
C THR A 27 -25.70 -26.74 -7.27
N PRO A 28 -24.49 -26.57 -7.82
CA PRO A 28 -24.03 -25.29 -8.40
C PRO A 28 -25.01 -24.68 -9.42
N SER A 29 -25.72 -25.52 -10.20
CA SER A 29 -26.70 -25.08 -11.20
C SER A 29 -28.02 -24.57 -10.60
N ALA A 30 -28.31 -24.85 -9.33
CA ALA A 30 -29.51 -24.37 -8.65
C ALA A 30 -29.46 -22.86 -8.42
N THR A 31 -28.31 -22.32 -7.99
CA THR A 31 -28.08 -20.88 -7.82
C THR A 31 -28.29 -20.12 -9.13
N VAL A 32 -27.84 -20.70 -10.24
CA VAL A 32 -28.03 -20.13 -11.59
C VAL A 32 -29.49 -20.14 -12.00
N SER A 33 -30.17 -21.27 -11.79
CA SER A 33 -31.57 -21.45 -12.13
C SER A 33 -32.44 -20.47 -11.33
N PHE A 34 -32.13 -20.28 -10.05
CA PHE A 34 -32.77 -19.30 -9.19
C PHE A 34 -32.62 -17.87 -9.72
N LEU A 35 -31.41 -17.43 -10.07
CA LEU A 35 -31.18 -16.09 -10.63
C LEU A 35 -32.02 -15.84 -11.89
N ARG A 36 -32.00 -16.79 -12.81
CA ARG A 36 -32.75 -16.71 -14.07
C ARG A 36 -34.26 -16.65 -13.81
N GLN A 37 -34.75 -17.49 -12.89
CA GLN A 37 -36.15 -17.51 -12.49
C GLN A 37 -36.58 -16.21 -11.80
N LEU A 38 -35.74 -15.64 -10.92
CA LEU A 38 -36.04 -14.40 -10.22
C LEU A 38 -36.24 -13.23 -11.20
N VAL A 39 -35.33 -13.10 -12.16
CA VAL A 39 -35.41 -12.08 -13.21
C VAL A 39 -36.62 -12.30 -14.12
N ALA A 40 -36.85 -13.54 -14.56
CA ALA A 40 -38.01 -13.86 -15.39
C ALA A 40 -39.34 -13.56 -14.68
N THR A 41 -39.48 -14.00 -13.43
CA THR A 41 -40.68 -13.79 -12.61
C THR A 41 -40.95 -12.31 -12.37
N ALA A 42 -39.91 -11.51 -12.10
CA ALA A 42 -40.07 -10.06 -11.91
C ALA A 42 -40.52 -9.34 -13.19
N LYS A 43 -40.05 -9.79 -14.36
CA LYS A 43 -40.49 -9.30 -15.68
C LYS A 43 -41.93 -9.69 -16.00
N GLU A 44 -42.28 -10.96 -15.80
CA GLU A 44 -43.64 -11.47 -16.01
C GLU A 44 -44.66 -10.75 -15.12
N ALA A 45 -44.29 -10.45 -13.87
CA ALA A 45 -45.13 -9.70 -12.94
C ALA A 45 -45.21 -8.19 -13.22
N GLY A 46 -44.46 -7.67 -14.21
CA GLY A 46 -44.47 -6.24 -14.57
C GLY A 46 -44.04 -5.31 -13.43
N LEU A 47 -43.20 -5.79 -12.50
CA LEU A 47 -42.86 -5.03 -11.30
C LEU A 47 -41.94 -3.83 -11.64
N PRO A 48 -42.25 -2.62 -11.13
CA PRO A 48 -41.36 -1.47 -11.27
C PRO A 48 -40.05 -1.72 -10.51
N PRO A 49 -38.90 -1.15 -10.94
CA PRO A 49 -37.58 -1.47 -10.39
C PRO A 49 -37.48 -1.47 -8.86
N LEU A 50 -38.08 -0.48 -8.19
CA LEU A 50 -38.07 -0.35 -6.72
C LEU A 50 -38.86 -1.43 -5.97
N ARG A 51 -39.69 -2.22 -6.66
CA ARG A 51 -40.51 -3.30 -6.10
C ARG A 51 -40.05 -4.68 -6.57
N ARG A 52 -38.98 -4.76 -7.36
CA ARG A 52 -38.44 -6.04 -7.81
C ARG A 52 -37.73 -6.73 -6.65
N PRO A 53 -37.90 -8.06 -6.49
CA PRO A 53 -37.11 -8.81 -5.53
C PRO A 53 -35.61 -8.61 -5.78
N ARG A 54 -34.84 -8.46 -4.70
CA ARG A 54 -33.38 -8.31 -4.76
C ARG A 54 -32.73 -9.54 -4.15
N ALA A 55 -31.68 -10.04 -4.78
CA ALA A 55 -30.85 -11.10 -4.24
C ALA A 55 -29.38 -10.68 -4.27
N LEU A 56 -28.65 -11.01 -3.21
CA LEU A 56 -27.20 -10.96 -3.14
C LEU A 56 -26.70 -12.40 -3.07
N ILE A 57 -25.95 -12.82 -4.08
CA ILE A 57 -25.32 -14.14 -4.09
C ILE A 57 -23.84 -13.94 -3.85
N VAL A 58 -23.32 -14.65 -2.86
CA VAL A 58 -21.89 -14.72 -2.57
C VAL A 58 -21.44 -16.13 -2.90
N ALA A 59 -20.36 -16.25 -3.67
CA ALA A 59 -19.88 -17.52 -4.19
C ALA A 59 -18.36 -17.51 -4.35
N ALA A 60 -17.70 -18.64 -4.16
CA ALA A 60 -16.36 -18.87 -4.68
C ALA A 60 -16.43 -19.09 -6.20
N ALA A 61 -15.30 -18.95 -6.89
CA ALA A 61 -15.25 -19.16 -8.33
C ALA A 61 -15.64 -20.60 -8.74
N GLU A 62 -15.34 -21.58 -7.88
CA GLU A 62 -15.64 -22.99 -8.10
C GLU A 62 -17.12 -23.37 -7.83
N ASP A 63 -17.84 -22.55 -7.07
CA ASP A 63 -19.27 -22.77 -6.78
C ASP A 63 -20.18 -22.42 -7.97
N LEU A 64 -19.61 -21.77 -8.99
CA LEU A 64 -20.34 -21.30 -10.17
C LEU A 64 -19.76 -21.95 -11.44
N PRO A 65 -20.59 -22.20 -12.46
CA PRO A 65 -20.09 -22.54 -13.79
C PRO A 65 -19.13 -21.46 -14.31
N ALA A 66 -17.99 -21.87 -14.88
CA ALA A 66 -16.87 -20.98 -15.22
C ALA A 66 -17.25 -19.77 -16.10
N ASP A 67 -18.16 -19.96 -17.07
CA ASP A 67 -18.56 -18.89 -18.00
C ASP A 67 -19.68 -18.00 -17.44
N LEU A 68 -20.26 -18.36 -16.29
CA LEU A 68 -21.48 -17.73 -15.79
C LEU A 68 -21.28 -16.27 -15.36
N PRO A 69 -20.24 -15.90 -14.59
CA PRO A 69 -20.06 -14.50 -14.17
C PRO A 69 -20.05 -13.53 -15.35
N ASP A 70 -19.49 -13.96 -16.48
CA ASP A 70 -19.35 -13.17 -17.70
C ASP A 70 -20.67 -13.07 -18.48
N GLN A 71 -21.48 -14.13 -18.44
CA GLN A 71 -22.78 -14.17 -19.12
C GLN A 71 -23.90 -13.46 -18.34
N LEU A 72 -23.73 -13.30 -17.03
CA LEU A 72 -24.73 -12.73 -16.12
C LEU A 72 -24.74 -11.21 -16.11
N ALA A 73 -23.59 -10.55 -16.31
CA ALA A 73 -23.49 -9.10 -16.28
C ALA A 73 -24.43 -8.46 -17.34
N ARG A 74 -25.55 -7.92 -16.88
CA ARG A 74 -26.64 -7.33 -17.67
C ARG A 74 -27.31 -6.24 -16.84
N ASP A 75 -28.19 -5.44 -17.45
CA ASP A 75 -28.87 -4.31 -16.79
C ASP A 75 -29.53 -4.64 -15.42
N GLU A 76 -29.86 -5.91 -15.16
CA GLU A 76 -30.55 -6.37 -13.95
C GLU A 76 -29.68 -7.19 -12.99
N ILE A 77 -28.44 -7.52 -13.38
CA ILE A 77 -27.51 -8.34 -12.57
C ILE A 77 -26.12 -7.70 -12.61
N ALA A 78 -25.66 -7.24 -11.46
CA ALA A 78 -24.30 -6.77 -11.25
C ALA A 78 -23.44 -7.90 -10.69
N VAL A 79 -22.25 -8.09 -11.26
CA VAL A 79 -21.24 -9.04 -10.78
C VAL A 79 -20.08 -8.24 -10.21
N HIS A 80 -19.74 -8.53 -8.95
CA HIS A 80 -18.64 -7.89 -8.25
C HIS A 80 -17.63 -8.96 -7.84
N TRP A 81 -16.37 -8.75 -8.22
CA TRP A 81 -15.26 -9.59 -7.82
C TRP A 81 -14.62 -9.02 -6.56
N TRP A 82 -14.31 -9.89 -5.61
CA TRP A 82 -13.53 -9.52 -4.41
C TRP A 82 -12.02 -9.47 -4.70
N TRP A 83 -11.67 -8.88 -5.85
CA TRP A 83 -10.31 -8.77 -6.37
C TRP A 83 -9.85 -7.33 -6.22
N GLY A 84 -8.78 -7.10 -5.46
CA GLY A 84 -8.38 -5.73 -5.11
C GLY A 84 -9.36 -5.02 -4.18
N ALA A 85 -10.20 -5.78 -3.47
CA ALA A 85 -11.09 -5.23 -2.45
C ALA A 85 -10.34 -4.78 -1.19
N VAL A 86 -9.17 -5.39 -0.93
CA VAL A 86 -8.26 -4.99 0.15
C VAL A 86 -7.21 -4.05 -0.43
N GLY A 87 -7.11 -2.85 0.14
CA GLY A 87 -6.09 -1.88 -0.18
C GLY A 87 -5.00 -1.82 0.89
N ARG A 88 -4.00 -0.95 0.67
CA ARG A 88 -2.93 -0.73 1.64
C ARG A 88 -3.43 -0.25 3.00
N LEU A 89 -4.47 0.59 3.01
CA LEU A 89 -5.03 1.14 4.24
C LEU A 89 -5.65 0.06 5.13
N ASP A 90 -6.31 -0.93 4.53
CA ASP A 90 -6.91 -2.06 5.25
C ASP A 90 -5.83 -2.90 5.94
N THR A 91 -4.76 -3.23 5.22
CA THR A 91 -3.60 -3.92 5.79
C THR A 91 -2.96 -3.11 6.90
N ALA A 92 -2.71 -1.82 6.69
CA ALA A 92 -2.13 -0.94 7.71
C ALA A 92 -3.00 -0.85 8.97
N THR A 93 -4.33 -0.86 8.80
CA THR A 93 -5.30 -0.87 9.91
C THR A 93 -5.20 -2.18 10.70
N VAL A 94 -5.16 -3.33 10.03
CA VAL A 94 -4.98 -4.63 10.68
C VAL A 94 -3.65 -4.68 11.43
N VAL A 95 -2.57 -4.18 10.84
CA VAL A 95 -1.28 -4.05 11.53
C VAL A 95 -1.45 -3.19 12.78
N ALA A 96 -1.96 -1.97 12.67
CA ALA A 96 -2.10 -1.05 13.79
C ALA A 96 -2.95 -1.62 14.95
N VAL A 97 -4.01 -2.37 14.66
CA VAL A 97 -4.86 -3.02 15.68
C VAL A 97 -4.16 -4.18 16.38
N ASN A 98 -3.31 -4.93 15.67
CA ASN A 98 -2.60 -6.08 16.23
C ASN A 98 -1.21 -5.73 16.81
N ARG A 99 -0.74 -4.48 16.64
CA ARG A 99 0.49 -4.00 17.26
C ARG A 99 0.32 -3.87 18.78
N PRO A 100 1.36 -4.21 19.57
CA PRO A 100 1.37 -3.90 21.00
C PRO A 100 1.14 -2.39 21.23
N PRO A 101 0.35 -2.01 22.26
CA PRO A 101 0.04 -0.61 22.51
C PRO A 101 1.30 0.22 22.76
N THR A 102 1.33 1.38 22.13
CA THR A 102 2.50 2.26 22.03
C THR A 102 2.40 3.48 22.94
N THR A 103 1.57 3.40 23.98
CA THR A 103 1.26 4.52 24.88
C THR A 103 2.52 5.17 25.44
N GLY A 104 2.66 6.48 25.21
CA GLY A 104 3.78 7.28 25.71
C GLY A 104 5.00 7.34 24.80
N MET A 105 4.98 6.75 23.60
CA MET A 105 6.05 6.94 22.62
C MET A 105 6.14 8.40 22.17
N VAL A 106 7.35 8.96 22.14
CA VAL A 106 7.63 10.33 21.65
C VAL A 106 8.72 10.30 20.57
N GLY A 107 8.55 11.09 19.51
CA GLY A 107 9.58 11.37 18.50
C GLY A 107 10.20 10.12 17.88
N ARG A 108 11.46 9.82 18.23
CA ARG A 108 12.26 8.70 17.69
C ARG A 108 11.53 7.36 17.73
N GLN A 109 10.83 7.06 18.82
CA GLN A 109 10.18 5.77 18.97
C GLN A 109 8.94 5.66 18.06
N GLN A 110 8.22 6.77 17.86
CA GLN A 110 7.10 6.83 16.91
C GLN A 110 7.57 6.65 15.46
N LEU A 111 8.72 7.22 15.08
CA LEU A 111 9.25 7.05 13.73
C LEU A 111 9.76 5.63 13.47
N LEU A 112 10.41 5.00 14.45
CA LEU A 112 10.76 3.57 14.38
C LEU A 112 9.49 2.73 14.20
N GLU A 113 8.47 2.99 15.03
CA GLU A 113 7.18 2.31 14.93
C GLU A 113 6.52 2.47 13.56
N ALA A 114 6.54 3.68 12.99
CA ALA A 114 6.00 3.93 11.66
C ALA A 114 6.74 3.13 10.58
N VAL A 115 8.07 3.00 10.68
CA VAL A 115 8.86 2.14 9.77
C VAL A 115 8.51 0.67 9.94
N VAL A 116 8.32 0.20 11.17
CA VAL A 116 7.89 -1.19 11.45
C VAL A 116 6.53 -1.46 10.83
N GLN A 117 5.52 -0.62 11.12
CA GLN A 117 4.17 -0.79 10.59
C GLN A 117 4.15 -0.75 9.06
N ALA A 118 4.89 0.18 8.45
CA ALA A 118 5.04 0.25 7.00
C ALA A 118 5.69 -1.02 6.44
N THR A 119 6.69 -1.58 7.13
CA THR A 119 7.41 -2.79 6.70
C THR A 119 6.50 -4.01 6.75
N VAL A 120 5.75 -4.19 7.84
CA VAL A 120 4.76 -5.27 7.96
C VAL A 120 3.69 -5.11 6.88
N THR A 121 3.18 -3.90 6.67
CA THR A 121 2.15 -3.61 5.65
C THR A 121 2.64 -3.98 4.24
N GLU A 122 3.86 -3.58 3.86
CA GLU A 122 4.40 -3.87 2.53
C GLU A 122 4.70 -5.36 2.32
N LEU A 123 5.21 -6.05 3.33
CA LEU A 123 5.52 -7.47 3.24
C LEU A 123 4.26 -8.32 3.18
N SER A 124 3.25 -7.99 3.99
CA SER A 124 2.01 -8.74 4.03
C SER A 124 1.08 -8.42 2.88
N GLY A 125 1.15 -7.23 2.27
CA GLY A 125 0.29 -6.87 1.13
C GLY A 125 -1.19 -7.06 1.47
N PRO A 126 -2.01 -7.71 0.62
CA PRO A 126 -3.43 -7.95 0.87
C PRO A 126 -3.71 -9.08 1.88
N PHE A 127 -2.69 -9.81 2.35
CA PHE A 127 -2.83 -11.00 3.19
C PHE A 127 -2.93 -10.61 4.67
N LEU A 128 -4.16 -10.31 5.10
CA LEU A 128 -4.44 -9.73 6.42
C LEU A 128 -4.05 -10.63 7.59
N GLU A 129 -4.14 -11.95 7.44
CA GLU A 129 -3.72 -12.90 8.48
C GLU A 129 -2.21 -12.85 8.71
N VAL A 130 -1.43 -12.78 7.62
CA VAL A 130 0.03 -12.60 7.70
C VAL A 130 0.35 -11.25 8.33
N ALA A 131 -0.42 -10.20 8.00
CA ALA A 131 -0.27 -8.89 8.62
C ALA A 131 -0.52 -8.92 10.13
N ALA A 132 -1.57 -9.62 10.59
CA ALA A 132 -1.89 -9.76 12.00
C ALA A 132 -0.79 -10.53 12.76
N GLU A 133 -0.31 -11.66 12.21
CA GLU A 133 0.76 -12.45 12.83
C GLU A 133 2.10 -11.72 12.84
N LEU A 134 2.46 -11.06 11.73
CA LEU A 134 3.73 -10.34 11.61
C LEU A 134 3.73 -9.02 12.39
N ALA A 135 2.58 -8.49 12.79
CA ALA A 135 2.48 -7.30 13.64
C ALA A 135 3.23 -7.47 14.97
N GLY A 136 3.43 -8.70 15.46
CA GLY A 136 4.24 -8.98 16.65
C GLY A 136 5.76 -8.77 16.49
N TRP A 137 6.26 -8.51 15.28
CA TRP A 137 7.69 -8.32 15.02
C TRP A 137 8.25 -7.06 15.71
N ASP A 138 9.46 -7.17 16.25
CA ASP A 138 10.12 -6.15 17.07
C ASP A 138 10.71 -4.99 16.27
N GLY A 139 10.75 -5.11 14.95
CA GLY A 139 11.32 -4.10 14.06
C GLY A 139 12.80 -4.26 13.76
N ASN A 140 13.46 -5.31 14.28
CA ASN A 140 14.87 -5.57 13.98
C ASN A 140 15.01 -6.22 12.59
N PRO A 141 15.67 -5.57 11.60
CA PRO A 141 15.84 -6.12 10.26
C PRO A 141 16.50 -7.51 10.21
N GLU A 142 17.34 -7.84 11.20
CA GLU A 142 18.04 -9.13 11.26
C GLU A 142 17.10 -10.30 11.60
N THR A 143 16.04 -10.04 12.38
CA THR A 143 15.05 -11.05 12.80
C THR A 143 13.85 -11.12 11.84
N LEU A 144 13.74 -10.18 10.91
CA LEU A 144 12.59 -10.02 10.02
C LEU A 144 12.28 -11.28 9.21
N LEU A 145 13.30 -11.91 8.64
CA LEU A 145 13.10 -13.09 7.79
C LEU A 145 12.58 -14.28 8.61
N GLU A 146 13.04 -14.44 9.84
CA GLU A 146 12.54 -15.48 10.74
C GLU A 146 11.09 -15.18 11.18
N ALA A 147 10.79 -13.93 11.52
CA ALA A 147 9.45 -13.49 11.86
C ALA A 147 8.46 -13.71 10.70
N LEU A 148 8.85 -13.38 9.47
CA LEU A 148 8.05 -13.60 8.27
C LEU A 148 7.79 -15.09 8.02
N ARG A 149 8.82 -15.94 8.13
CA ARG A 149 8.65 -17.41 8.02
C ARG A 149 7.64 -17.92 9.04
N ARG A 150 7.75 -17.48 10.30
CA ARG A 150 6.85 -17.87 11.38
C ARG A 150 5.41 -17.44 11.11
N ALA A 151 5.21 -16.20 10.64
CA ALA A 151 3.89 -15.68 10.30
C ALA A 151 3.26 -16.51 9.17
N VAL A 152 3.99 -16.71 8.07
CA VAL A 152 3.54 -17.51 6.92
C VAL A 152 3.22 -18.95 7.31
N SER A 153 4.04 -19.61 8.13
CA SER A 153 3.80 -20.99 8.55
C SER A 153 2.55 -21.17 9.42
N LYS A 154 2.09 -20.12 10.11
CA LYS A 154 0.87 -20.18 10.91
C LYS A 154 -0.40 -19.94 10.09
N THR A 155 -0.29 -19.21 8.99
CA THR A 155 -1.43 -18.82 8.14
C THR A 155 -1.58 -19.73 6.91
N ALA A 156 -0.60 -20.59 6.63
CA ALA A 156 -0.70 -21.55 5.54
C ALA A 156 -1.72 -22.66 5.88
N GLU A 157 -2.92 -22.59 5.31
CA GLU A 157 -3.88 -23.68 5.32
C GLU A 157 -3.51 -24.73 4.25
N GLY A 158 -2.86 -25.81 4.69
CA GLY A 158 -2.59 -27.01 3.88
C GLY A 158 -1.30 -27.01 3.06
N ASP A 159 -0.92 -28.21 2.60
CA ASP A 159 0.26 -28.49 1.75
C ASP A 159 0.09 -28.00 0.29
N ALA A 160 -0.51 -26.82 0.10
CA ALA A 160 -0.71 -26.27 -1.23
C ALA A 160 0.66 -26.01 -1.89
N VAL A 161 0.98 -26.82 -2.90
CA VAL A 161 2.17 -26.61 -3.74
C VAL A 161 2.02 -25.24 -4.40
N LEU A 162 2.96 -24.35 -4.09
CA LEU A 162 3.00 -23.01 -4.67
C LEU A 162 3.19 -23.13 -6.20
N PRO A 163 2.19 -22.77 -7.04
CA PRO A 163 2.38 -22.71 -8.49
C PRO A 163 3.49 -21.74 -8.85
N ASP A 164 4.13 -21.95 -10.01
CA ASP A 164 5.16 -21.05 -10.53
C ASP A 164 4.60 -19.63 -10.72
N ARG A 165 5.47 -18.62 -10.58
CA ARG A 165 5.13 -17.21 -10.82
C ARG A 165 4.96 -16.99 -12.33
N GLY A 166 3.81 -17.40 -12.86
CA GLY A 166 3.43 -17.05 -14.22
C GLY A 166 3.21 -15.54 -14.37
N ASP A 167 3.31 -15.05 -15.60
CA ASP A 167 2.90 -13.68 -15.95
C ASP A 167 1.39 -13.53 -15.77
N CYS A 168 0.97 -13.20 -14.55
CA CYS A 168 -0.41 -12.82 -14.28
C CYS A 168 -0.56 -11.33 -14.63
N PRO A 169 -1.28 -10.98 -15.71
CA PRO A 169 -1.44 -9.59 -16.09
C PRO A 169 -2.11 -8.82 -14.95
N ALA A 170 -1.50 -7.70 -14.58
CA ALA A 170 -2.07 -6.78 -13.62
C ALA A 170 -3.12 -5.90 -14.30
N GLY A 171 -4.30 -5.79 -13.69
CA GLY A 171 -5.30 -4.79 -14.06
C GLY A 171 -6.69 -5.34 -14.31
N GLY A 172 -7.68 -4.49 -14.05
CA GLY A 172 -9.10 -4.79 -14.22
C GLY A 172 -9.83 -5.05 -12.90
N ASN A 173 -11.15 -5.06 -12.97
CA ASN A 173 -12.03 -5.24 -11.82
C ASN A 173 -12.28 -6.73 -11.51
N ARG A 174 -11.42 -7.63 -11.99
CA ARG A 174 -11.51 -9.08 -11.85
C ARG A 174 -10.15 -9.75 -12.08
N PRO A 175 -9.90 -10.93 -11.52
CA PRO A 175 -8.70 -11.70 -11.83
C PRO A 175 -8.72 -12.16 -13.29
N ALA A 176 -7.54 -12.22 -13.92
CA ALA A 176 -7.39 -12.87 -15.22
C ALA A 176 -7.63 -14.38 -15.12
N GLN A 177 -8.00 -15.04 -16.22
CA GLN A 177 -8.30 -16.48 -16.22
C GLN A 177 -7.14 -17.33 -15.65
N LEU A 178 -5.89 -16.98 -16.00
CA LEU A 178 -4.68 -17.65 -15.50
C LEU A 178 -4.44 -17.41 -14.00
N ALA A 179 -4.96 -16.31 -13.46
CA ALA A 179 -4.86 -15.91 -12.06
C ALA A 179 -5.99 -16.50 -11.19
N LEU A 180 -7.10 -16.96 -11.79
CA LEU A 180 -8.31 -17.33 -11.07
C LEU A 180 -8.09 -18.47 -10.06
N LEU A 181 -7.33 -19.51 -10.44
CA LEU A 181 -7.03 -20.63 -9.55
C LEU A 181 -6.17 -20.19 -8.36
N ALA A 182 -5.12 -19.39 -8.62
CA ALA A 182 -4.26 -18.89 -7.56
C ALA A 182 -4.98 -17.90 -6.63
N TRP A 183 -5.87 -17.06 -7.17
CA TRP A 183 -6.71 -16.16 -6.37
C TRP A 183 -7.72 -16.94 -5.52
N SER A 184 -8.39 -17.94 -6.11
CA SER A 184 -9.35 -18.79 -5.39
C SER A 184 -8.68 -19.58 -4.25
N GLY A 185 -7.42 -19.98 -4.45
CA GLY A 185 -6.60 -20.59 -3.39
C GLY A 185 -5.97 -19.60 -2.40
N GLY A 186 -6.31 -18.31 -2.46
CA GLY A 186 -5.77 -17.29 -1.54
C GLY A 186 -4.27 -17.01 -1.71
N LEU A 187 -3.69 -17.34 -2.86
CA LEU A 187 -2.25 -17.21 -3.12
C LEU A 187 -1.86 -15.87 -3.76
N ILE A 188 -2.81 -15.21 -4.43
CA ILE A 188 -2.61 -13.91 -5.05
C ILE A 188 -3.82 -13.01 -4.86
N ASP A 189 -3.62 -11.70 -4.84
CA ASP A 189 -4.68 -10.71 -4.97
C ASP A 189 -4.15 -9.45 -5.68
N SER A 190 -5.02 -8.58 -6.18
CA SER A 190 -4.65 -7.22 -6.55
C SER A 190 -4.52 -6.37 -5.28
N TRP A 191 -3.49 -5.54 -5.21
CA TRP A 191 -3.28 -4.61 -4.11
C TRP A 191 -2.66 -3.33 -4.68
N ASP A 192 -3.37 -2.21 -4.52
CA ASP A 192 -3.05 -0.92 -5.13
C ASP A 192 -2.77 -1.02 -6.66
N GLY A 193 -3.61 -1.80 -7.36
CA GLY A 193 -3.55 -1.98 -8.81
C GLY A 193 -2.43 -2.90 -9.31
N ARG A 194 -1.75 -3.63 -8.42
CA ARG A 194 -0.71 -4.60 -8.77
C ARG A 194 -1.03 -5.98 -8.21
N VAL A 195 -0.74 -7.03 -8.96
CA VAL A 195 -0.82 -8.39 -8.43
C VAL A 195 0.23 -8.59 -7.35
N ARG A 196 -0.20 -9.07 -6.19
CA ARG A 196 0.65 -9.47 -5.07
C ARG A 196 0.51 -10.96 -4.85
N TRP A 197 1.66 -11.60 -4.70
CA TRP A 197 1.75 -13.00 -4.31
C TRP A 197 1.84 -13.11 -2.80
N HIS A 198 1.34 -14.23 -2.26
CA HIS A 198 1.43 -14.56 -0.86
C HIS A 198 2.88 -14.45 -0.37
N PRO A 199 3.16 -13.91 0.83
CA PRO A 199 4.53 -13.66 1.28
C PRO A 199 5.40 -14.91 1.38
N ALA A 200 4.78 -16.11 1.40
CA ALA A 200 5.46 -17.39 1.24
C ALA A 200 6.38 -17.44 0.00
N TYR A 201 5.98 -16.82 -1.10
CA TYR A 201 6.80 -16.76 -2.31
C TYR A 201 8.01 -15.85 -2.17
N ASP A 202 7.91 -14.80 -1.36
CA ASP A 202 8.99 -13.84 -1.15
C ASP A 202 10.12 -14.46 -0.32
N LEU A 203 9.83 -15.48 0.50
CA LEU A 203 10.83 -16.22 1.28
C LEU A 203 11.90 -16.91 0.43
N ALA A 204 11.57 -17.28 -0.81
CA ALA A 204 12.50 -17.88 -1.76
C ALA A 204 13.38 -16.85 -2.49
N ASP A 205 12.99 -15.56 -2.48
CA ASP A 205 13.71 -14.48 -3.15
C ASP A 205 14.01 -13.31 -2.19
N PRO A 206 15.21 -13.28 -1.58
CA PRO A 206 15.65 -12.21 -0.71
C PRO A 206 15.59 -10.81 -1.36
N ARG A 207 15.68 -10.71 -2.70
CA ARG A 207 15.62 -9.42 -3.39
C ARG A 207 14.21 -8.82 -3.36
N THR A 208 13.19 -9.66 -3.43
CA THR A 208 11.80 -9.21 -3.31
C THR A 208 11.56 -8.65 -1.90
N ILE A 209 11.99 -9.36 -0.85
CA ILE A 209 11.90 -8.88 0.54
C ILE A 209 12.66 -7.56 0.70
N SER A 210 13.90 -7.47 0.21
CA SER A 210 14.70 -6.24 0.27
C SER A 210 13.99 -5.06 -0.42
N THR A 211 13.35 -5.31 -1.57
CA THR A 211 12.57 -4.30 -2.28
C THR A 211 11.34 -3.85 -1.48
N ARG A 212 10.67 -4.75 -0.77
CA ARG A 212 9.52 -4.43 0.10
C ARG A 212 9.94 -3.60 1.30
N VAL A 213 11.02 -4.00 1.97
CA VAL A 213 11.61 -3.25 3.10
C VAL A 213 12.04 -1.86 2.64
N TRP A 214 12.68 -1.75 1.48
CA TRP A 214 13.02 -0.45 0.90
C TRP A 214 11.78 0.41 0.67
N LEU A 215 10.72 -0.13 0.05
CA LEU A 215 9.50 0.61 -0.23
C LEU A 215 8.83 1.11 1.05
N ALA A 216 8.80 0.27 2.10
CA ALA A 216 8.30 0.64 3.41
C ALA A 216 9.10 1.79 4.04
N GLN A 217 10.42 1.65 4.09
CA GLN A 217 11.31 2.68 4.60
C GLN A 217 11.20 3.98 3.81
N HIS A 218 11.10 3.89 2.49
CA HIS A 218 10.92 5.03 1.60
C HIS A 218 9.63 5.78 1.94
N HIS A 219 8.50 5.09 2.08
CA HIS A 219 7.23 5.72 2.44
C HIS A 219 7.23 6.33 3.85
N ALA A 220 7.86 5.67 4.82
CA ALA A 220 7.87 6.15 6.21
C ALA A 220 8.88 7.29 6.46
N LEU A 221 10.03 7.28 5.77
CA LEU A 221 11.15 8.18 6.09
C LEU A 221 11.24 9.40 5.17
N LEU A 222 10.82 9.30 3.91
CA LEU A 222 10.96 10.43 2.97
C LEU A 222 10.24 11.70 3.41
N PRO A 223 8.97 11.66 3.88
CA PRO A 223 8.30 12.87 4.33
C PRO A 223 9.11 13.61 5.40
N ARG A 224 9.68 12.88 6.35
CA ARG A 224 10.48 13.45 7.43
C ARG A 224 11.87 13.92 6.97
N LEU A 225 12.47 13.24 6.00
CA LEU A 225 13.72 13.68 5.36
C LEU A 225 13.51 15.01 4.61
N ASP A 226 12.38 15.16 3.93
CA ASP A 226 12.05 16.37 3.19
C ASP A 226 11.78 17.56 4.11
N GLU A 227 11.07 17.35 5.22
CA GLU A 227 10.90 18.37 6.28
C GLU A 227 12.26 18.83 6.84
N VAL A 228 13.13 17.89 7.23
CA VAL A 228 14.45 18.24 7.79
C VAL A 228 15.36 18.87 6.73
N ARG A 229 15.24 18.51 5.45
CA ARG A 229 15.93 19.18 4.35
C ARG A 229 15.50 20.65 4.26
N GLU A 230 14.21 20.94 4.40
CA GLU A 230 13.70 22.32 4.40
C GLU A 230 14.30 23.12 5.56
N ASP A 231 14.27 22.58 6.78
CA ASP A 231 14.88 23.20 7.96
C ASP A 231 16.39 23.46 7.77
N PHE A 232 17.09 22.53 7.10
CA PHE A 232 18.51 22.65 6.83
C PHE A 232 18.84 23.80 5.86
N THR A 233 17.87 24.26 5.07
CA THR A 233 18.05 25.42 4.19
C THR A 233 18.35 26.68 5.00
N ASP A 234 17.71 26.87 6.16
CA ASP A 234 17.98 28.03 7.02
C ASP A 234 19.33 27.94 7.72
N VAL A 235 19.82 26.73 8.00
CA VAL A 235 21.21 26.51 8.43
C VAL A 235 22.17 26.91 7.32
N VAL A 236 21.94 26.46 6.08
CA VAL A 236 22.75 26.79 4.91
C VAL A 236 22.82 28.31 4.69
N ARG A 237 21.69 29.02 4.77
CA ARG A 237 21.64 30.48 4.62
C ARG A 237 22.46 31.19 5.69
N ARG A 238 22.35 30.78 6.95
CA ARG A 238 23.10 31.38 8.08
C ARG A 238 24.59 31.07 8.03
N ARG A 239 24.99 29.95 7.43
CA ARG A 239 26.38 29.47 7.38
C ARG A 239 27.07 29.77 6.04
N ALA A 240 26.42 30.49 5.13
CA ALA A 240 26.98 30.82 3.82
C ALA A 240 28.22 31.72 3.94
N ARG A 241 29.31 31.33 3.25
CA ARG A 241 30.55 32.12 3.14
C ARG A 241 30.64 32.92 1.84
N ILE A 242 29.73 32.66 0.92
CA ILE A 242 29.60 33.39 -0.35
C ILE A 242 28.20 34.02 -0.43
N PRO A 243 27.99 35.05 -1.27
CA PRO A 243 26.67 35.62 -1.46
C PRO A 243 25.64 34.55 -1.86
N LEU A 244 24.44 34.61 -1.28
CA LEU A 244 23.38 33.61 -1.49
C LEU A 244 23.03 33.43 -2.97
N ALA A 245 23.08 34.50 -3.76
CA ALA A 245 22.88 34.44 -5.22
C ALA A 245 23.91 33.54 -5.92
N ARG A 246 25.19 33.59 -5.51
CA ARG A 246 26.24 32.72 -6.07
C ARG A 246 26.14 31.29 -5.56
N LEU A 247 25.63 31.10 -4.35
CA LEU A 247 25.37 29.77 -3.81
C LEU A 247 24.24 29.11 -4.60
N ASP A 248 23.18 29.86 -4.87
CA ASP A 248 22.03 29.44 -5.67
C ASP A 248 22.43 29.09 -7.11
N GLU A 249 23.20 29.97 -7.78
CA GLU A 249 23.71 29.72 -9.13
C GLU A 249 24.52 28.42 -9.23
N LYS A 250 25.33 28.11 -8.22
CA LYS A 250 26.21 26.93 -8.23
C LYS A 250 25.51 25.63 -7.84
N TYR A 251 24.53 25.69 -6.93
CA TYR A 251 24.02 24.52 -6.22
C TYR A 251 22.49 24.42 -6.16
N GLY A 252 21.78 25.47 -6.56
CA GLY A 252 20.32 25.45 -6.71
C GLY A 252 19.87 24.46 -7.80
N PRO A 253 18.56 24.18 -7.88
CA PRO A 253 18.01 23.33 -8.92
C PRO A 253 18.37 23.86 -10.30
N ARG A 254 18.91 22.99 -11.16
CA ARG A 254 19.13 23.33 -12.56
C ARG A 254 17.76 23.47 -13.22
N SER A 255 17.35 24.72 -13.48
CA SER A 255 16.15 25.00 -14.26
C SER A 255 16.40 24.56 -15.71
N PHE A 256 16.01 23.34 -16.05
CA PHE A 256 15.93 22.92 -17.44
C PHE A 256 14.72 23.63 -18.09
N GLY A 257 14.96 24.76 -18.74
CA GLY A 257 14.06 25.29 -19.78
C GLY A 257 12.95 26.29 -19.38
N ALA A 258 12.97 26.90 -18.18
CA ALA A 258 12.10 28.04 -17.91
C ALA A 258 12.85 29.36 -18.17
N PRO A 259 12.35 30.28 -19.01
CA PRO A 259 12.95 31.60 -19.16
C PRO A 259 12.80 32.35 -17.85
N THR A 260 13.91 32.54 -17.14
CA THR A 260 13.99 33.41 -15.97
C THR A 260 13.80 34.84 -16.44
N ASP A 261 12.59 35.38 -16.22
CA ASP A 261 12.29 36.79 -16.46
C ASP A 261 13.18 37.66 -15.53
N PRO A 262 14.11 38.47 -16.07
CA PRO A 262 15.08 39.20 -15.26
C PRO A 262 14.48 40.35 -14.43
N ALA A 263 13.17 40.61 -14.55
CA ALA A 263 12.50 41.76 -13.92
C ALA A 263 12.09 41.54 -12.45
N THR A 264 12.00 40.30 -11.96
CA THR A 264 11.64 40.03 -10.55
C THR A 264 12.88 39.63 -9.75
N GLY A 265 13.56 40.63 -9.17
CA GLY A 265 14.70 40.47 -8.26
C GLY A 265 14.41 39.74 -6.92
N SER A 266 13.43 38.83 -6.88
CA SER A 266 13.01 38.09 -5.68
C SER A 266 13.39 36.60 -5.69
N GLY A 267 14.23 36.15 -6.62
CA GLY A 267 14.46 34.72 -6.91
C GLY A 267 15.45 33.99 -6.02
N THR A 268 16.48 34.66 -5.49
CA THR A 268 17.65 33.97 -4.88
C THR A 268 17.35 33.26 -3.56
N GLY A 269 16.38 33.75 -2.79
CA GLY A 269 15.94 33.09 -1.55
C GLY A 269 15.05 31.88 -1.82
N ARG A 270 14.17 31.96 -2.83
CA ARG A 270 13.15 30.95 -3.12
C ARG A 270 13.75 29.68 -3.75
N THR A 271 14.80 29.86 -4.55
CA THR A 271 15.50 28.77 -5.24
C THR A 271 16.41 27.97 -4.29
N LEU A 272 16.99 28.61 -3.27
CA LEU A 272 17.72 27.92 -2.20
C LEU A 272 16.84 26.97 -1.38
N THR A 273 15.54 27.27 -1.23
CA THR A 273 14.58 26.37 -0.55
C THR A 273 14.38 25.04 -1.28
N ALA A 274 14.69 24.99 -2.57
CA ALA A 274 14.66 23.79 -3.39
C ALA A 274 16.03 23.09 -3.47
N MET A 275 17.03 23.53 -2.72
CA MET A 275 18.34 22.89 -2.69
C MET A 275 18.22 21.47 -2.11
N GLU A 276 18.82 20.52 -2.80
CA GLU A 276 18.86 19.11 -2.38
C GLU A 276 19.97 18.88 -1.34
N LEU A 277 19.82 17.87 -0.47
CA LEU A 277 20.82 17.52 0.54
C LEU A 277 22.22 17.27 -0.05
N GLY A 278 22.29 16.67 -1.25
CA GLY A 278 23.55 16.45 -1.95
C GLY A 278 24.23 17.74 -2.39
N SER A 279 23.46 18.72 -2.85
CA SER A 279 23.96 20.06 -3.19
C SER A 279 24.48 20.78 -1.94
N MET A 280 23.74 20.70 -0.83
CA MET A 280 24.17 21.26 0.46
C MET A 280 25.49 20.63 0.93
N TRP A 281 25.62 19.32 0.81
CA TRP A 281 26.85 18.61 1.15
C TRP A 281 28.02 19.04 0.27
N GLY A 282 27.79 19.16 -1.03
CA GLY A 282 28.77 19.68 -1.99
C GLY A 282 29.21 21.10 -1.64
N ALA A 283 28.29 22.00 -1.28
CA ALA A 283 28.64 23.36 -0.86
C ALA A 283 29.53 23.38 0.40
N ASN A 284 29.29 22.47 1.35
CA ASN A 284 30.13 22.34 2.55
C ASN A 284 31.54 21.83 2.20
N LEU A 285 31.64 20.81 1.35
CA LEU A 285 32.94 20.27 0.92
C LEU A 285 33.80 21.30 0.17
N ASN A 286 33.17 22.18 -0.61
CA ASN A 286 33.85 23.26 -1.33
C ASN A 286 34.09 24.52 -0.46
N GLY A 287 33.74 24.50 0.82
CA GLY A 287 33.94 25.62 1.74
C GLY A 287 33.04 26.83 1.49
N HIS A 288 31.99 26.68 0.67
CA HIS A 288 31.01 27.75 0.40
C HIS A 288 29.99 27.91 1.54
N ILE A 289 29.84 26.88 2.38
CA ILE A 289 29.12 26.95 3.66
C ILE A 289 30.00 26.42 4.79
N ALA A 290 29.83 26.97 6.00
CA ALA A 290 30.67 26.70 7.16
C ALA A 290 29.90 25.97 8.27
N LEU A 291 29.64 24.68 8.07
CA LEU A 291 28.95 23.86 9.07
C LEU A 291 29.89 23.51 10.23
N ASN A 292 29.36 23.55 11.45
CA ASN A 292 30.03 22.97 12.61
C ASN A 292 30.06 21.43 12.51
N GLU A 293 30.75 20.76 13.43
CA GLU A 293 30.91 19.30 13.37
C GLU A 293 29.57 18.54 13.47
N VAL A 294 28.67 19.02 14.33
CA VAL A 294 27.34 18.44 14.54
C VAL A 294 26.48 18.58 13.28
N GLU A 295 26.37 19.79 12.72
CA GLU A 295 25.64 20.09 11.48
C GLU A 295 26.20 19.28 10.30
N ARG A 296 27.53 19.17 10.21
CA ARG A 296 28.20 18.39 9.16
C ARG A 296 27.90 16.91 9.27
N ARG A 297 27.95 16.34 10.49
CA ARG A 297 27.60 14.94 10.74
C ARG A 297 26.13 14.69 10.36
N ARG A 298 25.23 15.54 10.83
CA ARG A 298 23.80 15.47 10.52
C ARG A 298 23.54 15.49 9.02
N LEU A 299 24.06 16.49 8.30
CA LEU A 299 23.89 16.60 6.84
C LEU A 299 24.42 15.37 6.10
N ARG A 300 25.57 14.83 6.53
CA ARG A 300 26.15 13.63 5.93
C ARG A 300 25.22 12.43 6.06
N VAL A 301 24.66 12.20 7.26
CA VAL A 301 23.73 11.07 7.50
C VAL A 301 22.48 11.23 6.65
N LEU A 302 21.85 12.41 6.67
CA LEU A 302 20.64 12.69 5.89
C LEU A 302 20.87 12.45 4.39
N TRP A 303 21.98 12.98 3.85
CA TRP A 303 22.35 12.81 2.45
C TRP A 303 22.60 11.34 2.10
N GLN A 304 23.40 10.63 2.89
CA GLN A 304 23.73 9.22 2.63
C GLN A 304 22.48 8.34 2.66
N SER A 305 21.61 8.51 3.65
CA SER A 305 20.37 7.76 3.77
C SER A 305 19.42 8.06 2.62
N ARG A 306 19.19 9.33 2.29
CA ARG A 306 18.36 9.72 1.13
C ARG A 306 18.92 9.14 -0.16
N ASN A 307 20.24 9.14 -0.36
CA ASN A 307 20.86 8.58 -1.55
C ASN A 307 20.66 7.06 -1.65
N ARG A 308 20.82 6.32 -0.55
CA ARG A 308 20.56 4.86 -0.54
C ARG A 308 19.10 4.56 -0.88
N LEU A 309 18.16 5.29 -0.27
CA LEU A 309 16.73 5.14 -0.56
C LEU A 309 16.42 5.50 -2.02
N ALA A 310 17.04 6.54 -2.60
CA ALA A 310 16.87 6.86 -4.02
C ALA A 310 17.37 5.74 -4.95
N HIS A 311 18.39 5.00 -4.54
CA HIS A 311 18.94 3.86 -5.29
C HIS A 311 18.25 2.52 -5.00
N ARG A 312 17.08 2.53 -4.35
CA ARG A 312 16.30 1.32 -4.01
C ARG A 312 17.01 0.36 -3.07
N ILE A 313 17.86 0.90 -2.19
CA ILE A 313 18.60 0.12 -1.20
C ILE A 313 18.02 0.40 0.19
N PRO A 314 17.54 -0.62 0.92
CA PRO A 314 17.08 -0.41 2.29
C PRO A 314 18.26 -0.06 3.20
N LEU A 315 17.96 0.69 4.26
CA LEU A 315 18.85 0.96 5.37
C LEU A 315 18.89 -0.25 6.29
N ASP A 316 20.10 -0.66 6.69
CA ASP A 316 20.28 -1.66 7.75
C ASP A 316 19.90 -1.09 9.13
N ALA A 317 19.90 -1.93 10.16
CA ALA A 317 19.50 -1.54 11.52
C ALA A 317 20.32 -0.36 12.05
N ALA A 318 21.63 -0.37 11.84
CA ALA A 318 22.53 0.68 12.32
C ALA A 318 22.29 2.00 11.59
N GLN A 319 22.17 1.96 10.26
CA GLN A 319 21.86 3.12 9.42
C GLN A 319 20.49 3.72 9.74
N LEU A 320 19.48 2.87 9.97
CA LEU A 320 18.12 3.30 10.32
C LEU A 320 18.11 4.01 11.68
N HIS A 321 18.73 3.41 12.71
CA HIS A 321 18.83 4.05 14.01
C HIS A 321 19.62 5.36 13.98
N GLN A 322 20.71 5.41 13.21
CA GLN A 322 21.50 6.62 13.04
C GLN A 322 20.66 7.72 12.37
N LEU A 323 19.97 7.41 11.27
CA LEU A 323 19.10 8.36 10.59
C LEU A 323 18.00 8.90 11.50
N ILE A 324 17.28 8.01 12.19
CA ILE A 324 16.16 8.43 13.05
C ILE A 324 16.64 9.31 14.20
N THR A 325 17.86 9.08 14.71
CA THR A 325 18.47 9.96 15.70
C THR A 325 18.66 11.37 15.14
N GLU A 326 19.17 11.50 13.91
CA GLU A 326 19.42 12.79 13.24
C GLU A 326 18.14 13.49 12.73
N LEU A 327 17.03 12.75 12.55
CA LEU A 327 15.71 13.32 12.20
C LEU A 327 14.95 13.91 13.40
N ASN A 328 15.34 13.55 14.62
CA ASN A 328 14.74 14.01 15.87
C ASN A 328 15.65 14.94 16.68
N ALA A 329 16.84 15.26 16.16
CA ALA A 329 17.79 16.21 16.74
C ALA A 329 17.47 17.65 16.33
#